data_AF-A0A0A0HSK0-F1
#
_entry.id   AF-A0A0A0HSK0-F1
#
_cell.length_a   1.000
_cell.length_b   1.000
_cell.length_c   1.000
_cell.angle_alpha   90.00
_cell.angle_beta   90.00
_cell.angle_gamma   90.00
#
_symmetry.space_group_name_H-M   'P 1'
#
loop_
_entity.id
_entity.type
_entity.pdbx_description
1 polymer ?
#
loop_
_entity_poly.entity_id
_entity_poly.type
_entity_poly.pdbx_seq_one_letter_code
_entity_poly.pdbx_strand_id
1 'polypeptide(L)'
;MRYLCNNINEILRLYPALPFNSRTALADTVLPIGGGPNDDMPITVLKGDIIIYSTPALHRRKDLNPPASESFADPGIFSPGR
;
A
#
# COMPACT_ATOMS: atom_id res chain seq x y z
N MET A 1 -13.15 -20.05 -11.85
CA MET A 1 -14.05 -18.88 -12.01
C MET A 1 -13.22 -17.58 -12.01
N ARG A 2 -12.51 -17.29 -13.10
CA ARG A 2 -11.54 -16.17 -13.13
C ARG A 2 -12.22 -14.79 -12.98
N TYR A 3 -13.35 -14.60 -13.65
CA TYR A 3 -14.12 -13.36 -13.55
C TYR A 3 -14.51 -13.02 -12.10
N LEU A 4 -15.07 -13.99 -11.35
CA LEU A 4 -15.47 -13.76 -9.96
C LEU A 4 -14.26 -13.45 -9.05
N CYS A 5 -13.18 -14.21 -9.16
CA CYS A 5 -11.97 -13.98 -8.37
C CYS A 5 -11.38 -12.59 -8.62
N ASN A 6 -11.33 -12.15 -9.89
CA ASN A 6 -10.85 -10.82 -10.25
C ASN A 6 -11.70 -9.71 -9.61
N ASN A 7 -13.03 -9.85 -9.64
CA ASN A 7 -13.93 -8.89 -8.99
C ASN A 7 -13.69 -8.84 -7.48
N ILE A 8 -13.59 -9.99 -6.81
CA ILE A 8 -13.35 -10.05 -5.36
C ILE A 8 -12.00 -9.40 -5.01
N ASN A 9 -10.93 -9.75 -5.73
CA ASN A 9 -9.61 -9.19 -5.48
C ASN A 9 -9.60 -7.67 -5.70
N GLU A 10 -10.30 -7.18 -6.72
CA GLU A 10 -10.35 -5.76 -7.03
C GLU A 10 -11.16 -4.96 -5.99
N ILE A 11 -12.27 -5.53 -5.50
CA ILE A 11 -13.02 -4.96 -4.38
C ILE A 11 -12.13 -4.90 -3.14
N LEU A 12 -11.44 -5.99 -2.78
CA LEU A 12 -10.59 -6.03 -1.58
C LEU A 12 -9.35 -5.13 -1.70
N ARG A 13 -8.86 -4.87 -2.91
CA ARG A 13 -7.77 -3.93 -3.13
C ARG A 13 -8.20 -2.50 -2.86
N LEU A 14 -9.39 -2.11 -3.34
CA LEU A 14 -9.94 -0.77 -3.14
C LEU A 14 -10.54 -0.59 -1.73
N TYR A 15 -11.23 -1.59 -1.23
CA TYR A 15 -12.00 -1.55 0.02
C TYR A 15 -11.68 -2.79 0.87
N PRO A 16 -10.45 -2.91 1.38
CA PRO A 16 -10.09 -4.02 2.26
C PRO A 16 -10.87 -3.92 3.58
N ALA A 17 -11.25 -5.07 4.14
CA ALA A 17 -11.90 -5.13 5.45
C ALA A 17 -10.99 -4.59 6.58
N LEU A 18 -9.67 -4.74 6.43
CA LEU A 18 -8.65 -4.23 7.35
C LEU A 18 -7.72 -3.25 6.60
N PRO A 19 -8.06 -1.95 6.59
CA PRO A 19 -7.32 -0.95 5.81
C PRO A 19 -5.99 -0.52 6.45
N PHE A 20 -5.77 -0.83 7.72
CA PHE A 20 -4.55 -0.47 8.43
C PHE A 20 -3.92 -1.69 9.08
N ASN A 21 -2.61 -1.79 8.93
CA ASN A 21 -1.80 -2.76 9.66
C ASN A 21 -0.87 -2.02 10.60
N SER A 22 -0.84 -2.48 11.86
CA SER A 22 0.03 -1.95 12.91
C SER A 22 1.10 -2.97 13.28
N ARG A 23 2.30 -2.49 13.60
CA ARG A 23 3.40 -3.28 14.17
C ARG A 23 4.08 -2.46 15.26
N THR A 24 4.50 -3.12 16.33
CA THR A 24 5.28 -2.50 17.41
C THR A 24 6.74 -2.93 17.29
N ALA A 25 7.66 -1.98 17.35
CA ALA A 25 9.09 -2.26 17.33
C ALA A 25 9.54 -2.96 18.62
N LEU A 26 10.16 -4.13 18.49
CA LEU A 26 10.62 -4.94 19.64
C LEU A 26 11.97 -4.47 20.19
N ALA A 27 12.73 -3.74 19.37
CA ALA A 27 14.03 -3.16 19.69
C ALA A 27 14.20 -1.88 18.86
N ASP A 28 15.16 -1.05 19.25
CA ASP A 28 15.57 0.10 18.46
C ASP A 28 16.05 -0.39 17.09
N THR A 29 15.50 0.21 16.05
CA THR A 29 15.72 -0.18 14.66
C THR A 29 15.56 1.03 13.74
N VAL A 30 15.74 0.82 12.44
CA VAL A 30 15.67 1.86 11.43
C VAL A 30 14.87 1.34 10.24
N LEU A 31 13.91 2.12 9.75
CA LEU A 31 13.35 1.91 8.42
C LEU A 31 14.30 2.51 7.40
N PRO A 32 14.62 1.79 6.31
CA PRO A 32 15.68 2.19 5.39
C PRO A 32 15.36 3.48 4.62
N ILE A 33 14.08 3.78 4.41
CA ILE A 33 13.58 4.94 3.66
C ILE A 33 12.24 5.41 4.25
N GLY A 34 11.71 6.54 3.76
CA GLY A 34 10.42 7.11 4.14
C GLY A 34 10.52 8.39 4.98
N GLY A 35 11.74 8.82 5.32
CA GLY A 35 12.00 10.06 6.05
C GLY A 35 12.54 11.17 5.14
N GLY A 36 12.66 12.38 5.70
CA GLY A 36 13.17 13.55 4.99
C GLY A 36 12.16 14.15 4.00
N PRO A 37 12.51 15.25 3.31
CA PRO A 37 11.59 15.94 2.39
C PRO A 37 11.22 15.14 1.12
N ASN A 38 12.04 14.16 0.76
CA ASN A 38 11.89 13.36 -0.46
C ASN A 38 11.57 11.87 -0.18
N ASP A 39 11.27 11.51 1.06
CA ASP A 39 11.00 10.13 1.51
C ASP A 39 12.17 9.13 1.27
N ASP A 40 13.39 9.62 1.06
CA ASP A 40 14.59 8.83 0.75
C ASP A 40 15.55 8.65 1.94
N MET A 41 15.29 9.32 3.06
CA MET A 41 16.11 9.22 4.26
C MET A 41 15.60 8.13 5.21
N PRO A 42 16.48 7.54 6.03
CA PRO A 42 16.09 6.55 7.02
C PRO A 42 15.21 7.17 8.13
N ILE A 43 14.33 6.36 8.70
CA ILE A 43 13.53 6.72 9.88
C ILE A 43 14.02 5.90 11.07
N THR A 44 14.45 6.58 12.13
CA THR A 44 14.76 5.91 13.40
C THR A 44 13.46 5.49 14.09
N VAL A 45 13.38 4.22 14.50
CA VAL A 45 12.23 3.64 15.19
C VAL A 45 12.71 3.06 16.51
N LEU A 46 12.23 3.59 17.62
CA LEU A 46 12.63 3.16 18.95
C LEU A 46 11.79 1.97 19.41
N LYS A 47 12.33 1.18 20.34
CA LYS A 47 11.57 0.10 20.99
C LYS A 47 10.26 0.64 21.57
N GLY A 48 9.16 0.01 21.21
CA GLY A 48 7.81 0.40 21.62
C GLY A 48 7.09 1.32 20.64
N ASP A 49 7.78 1.90 19.66
CA ASP A 49 7.13 2.69 18.61
C ASP A 49 6.16 1.82 17.81
N ILE A 50 5.02 2.43 17.44
CA ILE A 50 3.98 1.79 16.63
C ILE A 50 4.08 2.32 15.20
N ILE A 51 4.35 1.42 14.26
CA ILE A 51 4.34 1.69 12.83
C ILE A 51 2.97 1.27 12.28
N ILE A 52 2.30 2.18 11.61
CA ILE A 52 1.03 1.92 10.94
C ILE A 52 1.19 2.20 9.45
N TYR A 53 0.75 1.28 8.59
CA TYR A 53 0.64 1.53 7.17
C TYR A 53 -0.76 1.25 6.65
N SER A 54 -1.14 1.99 5.61
CA SER A 54 -2.44 1.87 4.94
C SER A 54 -2.33 0.95 3.74
N THR A 55 -3.02 -0.20 3.78
CA THR A 55 -3.10 -1.14 2.65
C THR A 55 -3.79 -0.54 1.42
N PRO A 56 -4.93 0.20 1.51
CA PRO A 56 -5.51 0.82 0.32
C PRO A 56 -4.65 1.95 -0.24
N ALA A 57 -3.88 2.68 0.58
CA ALA A 57 -2.94 3.66 0.06
C ALA A 57 -1.79 2.98 -0.70
N LEU A 58 -1.21 1.91 -0.12
CA LEU A 58 -0.15 1.11 -0.75
C LEU A 58 -0.60 0.55 -2.11
N HIS A 59 -1.81 -0.01 -2.19
CA HIS A 59 -2.33 -0.58 -3.43
C HIS A 59 -2.70 0.44 -4.52
N ARG A 60 -2.73 1.74 -4.19
CA ARG A 60 -3.06 2.84 -5.12
C ARG A 60 -1.86 3.72 -5.43
N ARG A 61 -0.69 3.38 -4.89
CA ARG A 61 0.56 4.10 -5.14
C ARG A 61 0.90 4.09 -6.64
N LYS A 62 1.05 5.29 -7.20
CA LYS A 62 1.33 5.48 -8.64
C LYS A 62 2.71 5.00 -9.05
N ASP A 63 3.68 5.01 -8.13
CA ASP A 63 5.03 4.52 -8.37
C ASP A 63 5.11 2.98 -8.41
N LEU A 64 4.13 2.28 -7.83
CA LEU A 64 4.03 0.82 -7.84
C LEU A 64 3.08 0.27 -8.91
N ASN A 65 2.42 1.15 -9.68
CA ASN A 65 1.48 0.78 -10.73
C ASN A 65 1.91 1.40 -12.07
N PRO A 66 1.63 0.75 -13.22
CA PRO A 66 1.73 1.40 -14.51
C PRO A 66 0.94 2.72 -14.56
N PRO A 67 1.40 3.71 -15.33
CA PRO A 67 0.62 4.92 -15.61
C PRO A 67 -0.73 4.56 -16.23
N ALA A 68 -1.75 5.37 -15.90
CA ALA A 68 -3.07 5.21 -16.49
C ALA A 68 -3.00 5.34 -18.02
N SER A 69 -3.63 4.41 -18.73
CA SER A 69 -3.68 4.31 -20.19
C SER A 69 -4.98 3.63 -20.63
N GLU A 70 -5.22 3.53 -21.94
CA GLU A 70 -6.40 2.82 -22.46
C GLU A 70 -6.46 1.35 -22.01
N SER A 71 -5.30 0.71 -21.84
CA SER A 71 -5.19 -0.68 -21.40
C SER A 71 -5.01 -0.86 -19.89
N PHE A 72 -4.73 0.22 -19.14
CA PHE A 72 -4.50 0.14 -17.70
C PHE A 72 -5.19 1.30 -16.97
N ALA A 73 -6.29 0.99 -16.29
CA ALA A 73 -7.05 1.99 -15.55
C ALA A 73 -6.25 2.56 -14.36
N ASP A 74 -6.58 3.80 -13.97
CA ASP A 74 -6.02 4.41 -12.77
C ASP A 74 -6.23 3.50 -11.53
N PRO A 75 -5.21 3.29 -10.68
CA PRO A 75 -5.31 2.43 -9.51
C PRO A 75 -6.41 2.83 -8.52
N GLY A 76 -6.90 4.07 -8.54
CA GLY A 76 -8.02 4.52 -7.71
C GLY A 76 -9.39 4.04 -8.18
N ILE A 77 -9.50 3.49 -9.39
CA ILE A 77 -10.77 3.10 -10.02
C ILE A 77 -10.93 1.58 -10.00
N PHE A 78 -12.17 1.11 -9.88
CA PHE A 78 -12.51 -0.31 -9.95
C PHE A 78 -12.30 -0.83 -11.37
N SER A 79 -11.28 -1.68 -11.55
CA SER A 79 -10.99 -2.33 -12.83
C SER A 79 -10.53 -3.77 -12.61
N PRO A 80 -11.46 -4.74 -12.59
CA PRO A 80 -11.13 -6.16 -12.36
C PRO A 80 -10.46 -6.83 -13.58
N GLY A 81 -10.41 -6.15 -14.73
CA GLY A 81 -9.81 -6.66 -15.97
C GLY A 81 -8.39 -6.18 -16.26
N ARG A 82 -7.81 -5.34 -15.40
CA ARG A 82 -6.46 -4.80 -15.57
C ARG A 82 -5.34 -5.82 -15.35
#